data_AF-A0A850B313-F1
#
_entry.id   AF-A0A850B313-F1
#
_cell.length_a   1.000
_cell.length_b   1.000
_cell.length_c   1.000
_cell.angle_alpha   90.00
_cell.angle_beta   90.00
_cell.angle_gamma   90.00
#
_symmetry.space_group_name_H-M   'P 1'
#
loop_
_entity.id
_entity.type
_entity.pdbx_description
1 polymer ?
#
loop_
_entity_poly.entity_id
_entity_poly.type
_entity_poly.pdbx_seq_one_letter_code
_entity_poly.pdbx_strand_id
1 'polypeptide(L)'
;MKLTPCAVLISTSVFIACSPVSEPLHLDIVGEGQLLEPPEPLEGVQYKMVATVAPGHESYGCQLFTAPPEGLFVNREEVRFGPGGHHVLLYRTPYKEIPTTNELGEPVDAGAFHDCSAGATALWKVNGVLGGSESFGGTGLLDQLPEGVAVAIEPGAVLLMSTHYLNATPADIEVDSRINLYSIPRDNVVAEAGVLYFDNPIIRVPAHGESTARMRCPISKDISIVSLQSHMHSRGVRFAAHLAGGGAAAPAQIYSTTTWKEPPVAIFNPPLAVTAGQAIEYRCSYQSTEPRDVIRGLGEADEMCQLIGPYYPRDMRLEACLDEDGGPAATWIGNGSATCGQTLSCLMMAPPIEEDGGKEAWGCVLNSCPGAAEAVSELVRCRLTRGRGQCSNECGGEALKEACETCLAHACKDAVNACNCAECK
;
A
#
# COMPACT_ATOMS: atom_id res chain seq x y z
N MET A 1 -77.38 56.04 25.08
CA MET A 1 -77.21 56.83 23.84
C MET A 1 -76.33 56.04 22.90
N LYS A 2 -76.83 55.76 21.68
CA LYS A 2 -76.13 55.03 20.62
C LYS A 2 -75.13 55.95 19.91
N LEU A 3 -73.92 55.44 19.63
CA LEU A 3 -72.94 55.84 18.61
C LEU A 3 -71.99 54.63 18.47
N THR A 4 -72.26 53.67 17.58
CA THR A 4 -71.72 53.48 16.20
C THR A 4 -70.18 53.44 16.12
N PRO A 5 -69.57 52.39 15.53
CA PRO A 5 -68.17 52.03 15.75
C PRO A 5 -67.21 52.63 14.72
N CYS A 6 -65.95 52.85 15.10
CA CYS A 6 -64.85 53.12 14.19
C CYS A 6 -63.91 51.92 14.21
N ALA A 7 -63.83 51.21 13.08
CA ALA A 7 -62.97 50.07 12.87
C ALA A 7 -61.52 50.54 12.72
N VAL A 8 -60.63 50.03 13.57
CA VAL A 8 -59.18 50.14 13.38
C VAL A 8 -58.69 48.80 12.83
N LEU A 9 -58.38 48.80 11.54
CA LEU A 9 -57.67 47.73 10.85
C LEU A 9 -56.21 47.70 11.36
N ILE A 10 -55.89 46.73 12.20
CA ILE A 10 -54.50 46.40 12.52
C ILE A 10 -54.00 45.47 11.42
N SER A 11 -53.23 46.03 10.49
CA SER A 11 -52.46 45.29 9.50
C SER A 11 -51.41 44.44 10.23
N THR A 12 -51.66 43.14 10.32
CA THR A 12 -50.67 42.14 10.73
C THR A 12 -49.87 41.75 9.50
N SER A 13 -48.68 42.32 9.37
CA SER A 13 -47.71 41.91 8.34
C SER A 13 -47.13 40.56 8.74
N VAL A 14 -47.72 39.48 8.21
CA VAL A 14 -47.10 38.15 8.24
C VAL A 14 -45.96 38.18 7.22
N PHE A 15 -44.73 38.32 7.69
CA PHE A 15 -43.55 38.00 6.88
C PHE A 15 -43.52 36.47 6.70
N ILE A 16 -44.10 36.00 5.60
CA ILE A 16 -43.73 34.71 5.03
C ILE A 16 -42.34 34.92 4.44
N ALA A 17 -41.32 34.53 5.18
CA ALA A 17 -39.99 34.34 4.61
C ALA A 17 -40.09 33.17 3.63
N CYS A 18 -40.31 33.48 2.35
CA CYS A 18 -40.02 32.55 1.28
C CYS A 18 -38.52 32.23 1.38
N SER A 19 -38.18 31.06 1.90
CA SER A 19 -36.87 30.49 1.63
C SER A 19 -36.77 30.35 0.11
N PRO A 20 -35.75 30.91 -0.56
CA PRO A 20 -35.52 30.54 -1.94
C PRO A 20 -35.32 29.03 -1.95
N VAL A 21 -36.08 28.37 -2.81
CA VAL A 21 -35.86 26.98 -3.19
C VAL A 21 -34.36 26.85 -3.42
N SER A 22 -33.70 26.04 -2.60
CA SER A 22 -32.31 25.67 -2.79
C SER A 22 -32.18 25.21 -4.24
N GLU A 23 -31.52 26.03 -5.05
CA GLU A 23 -30.96 25.57 -6.32
C GLU A 23 -30.21 24.27 -6.01
N PRO A 24 -30.35 23.23 -6.86
CA PRO A 24 -29.50 22.07 -6.70
C PRO A 24 -28.08 22.60 -6.64
N LEU A 25 -27.32 22.14 -5.64
CA LEU A 25 -25.89 22.37 -5.60
C LEU A 25 -25.36 21.87 -6.94
N HIS A 26 -25.18 22.77 -7.92
CA HIS A 26 -24.14 22.59 -8.89
C HIS A 26 -22.90 22.53 -8.02
N LEU A 27 -22.45 21.31 -7.75
CA LEU A 27 -21.02 21.12 -7.65
C LEU A 27 -20.50 21.74 -8.94
N ASP A 28 -20.03 22.97 -8.85
CA ASP A 28 -18.98 23.44 -9.72
C ASP A 28 -17.87 22.40 -9.54
N ILE A 29 -17.82 21.45 -10.47
CA ILE A 29 -16.71 20.54 -10.63
C ILE A 29 -15.54 21.46 -10.92
N VAL A 30 -14.79 21.78 -9.87
CA VAL A 30 -13.55 22.54 -9.98
C VAL A 30 -12.61 21.68 -10.82
N GLY A 31 -12.58 21.98 -12.11
CA GLY A 31 -11.72 21.39 -13.12
C GLY A 31 -12.26 20.10 -13.75
N GLU A 32 -12.88 20.23 -14.92
CA GLU A 32 -12.53 19.31 -16.01
C GLU A 32 -11.02 19.47 -16.22
N GLY A 33 -10.21 18.77 -15.43
CA GLY A 33 -8.78 18.71 -15.62
C GLY A 33 -8.57 18.14 -17.02
N GLN A 34 -8.11 18.99 -17.95
CA GLN A 34 -7.73 18.56 -19.28
C GLN A 34 -6.90 17.28 -19.14
N LEU A 35 -7.36 16.20 -19.76
CA LEU A 35 -6.63 14.93 -19.76
C LEU A 35 -5.20 15.18 -20.27
N LEU A 36 -4.23 14.46 -19.72
CA LEU A 36 -2.82 14.68 -20.05
C LEU A 36 -2.57 14.40 -21.55
N GLU A 37 -1.96 15.37 -22.23
CA GLU A 37 -1.27 15.10 -23.50
C GLU A 37 -0.05 14.21 -23.21
N PRO A 38 0.33 13.30 -24.13
CA PRO A 38 1.52 12.49 -23.93
C PRO A 38 2.78 13.36 -23.87
N PRO A 39 3.85 12.93 -23.16
CA PRO A 39 5.13 13.59 -23.24
C PRO A 39 5.62 13.66 -24.69
N GLU A 40 6.40 14.69 -25.03
CA GLU A 40 7.03 14.78 -26.34
C GLU A 40 7.92 13.55 -26.61
N PRO A 41 8.14 13.17 -27.88
CA PRO A 41 8.98 12.03 -28.21
C PRO A 41 10.36 12.12 -27.53
N LEU A 42 10.80 11.02 -26.91
CA LEU A 42 12.06 10.89 -26.15
C LEU A 42 12.09 11.61 -24.79
N GLU A 43 11.05 12.36 -24.41
CA GLU A 43 10.95 13.00 -23.09
C GLU A 43 10.19 12.15 -22.06
N GLY A 44 9.56 11.05 -22.50
CA GLY A 44 8.79 10.18 -21.62
C GLY A 44 7.87 9.21 -22.36
N VAL A 45 6.95 8.63 -21.60
CA VAL A 45 5.89 7.74 -22.10
C VAL A 45 4.57 8.05 -21.39
N GLN A 46 3.46 7.87 -22.10
CA GLN A 46 2.12 7.88 -21.51
C GLN A 46 1.55 6.47 -21.48
N TYR A 47 1.06 6.05 -20.32
CA TYR A 47 0.19 4.89 -20.17
C TYR A 47 -1.25 5.38 -20.04
N LYS A 48 -2.13 4.84 -20.87
CA LYS A 48 -3.54 5.23 -20.97
C LYS A 48 -4.42 3.99 -20.88
N MET A 49 -5.44 4.06 -20.03
CA MET A 49 -6.46 3.03 -19.89
C MET A 49 -7.85 3.68 -19.87
N VAL A 50 -8.77 3.19 -20.69
CA VAL A 50 -10.15 3.68 -20.77
C VAL A 50 -11.10 2.54 -20.45
N ALA A 51 -12.09 2.81 -19.61
CA ALA A 51 -13.10 1.84 -19.21
C ALA A 51 -14.51 2.44 -19.24
N THR A 52 -15.49 1.63 -19.60
CA THR A 52 -16.91 1.95 -19.39
C THR A 52 -17.39 1.27 -18.11
N VAL A 53 -17.93 2.05 -17.18
CA VAL A 53 -18.35 1.59 -15.85
C VAL A 53 -19.86 1.69 -15.76
N ALA A 54 -20.52 0.57 -15.46
CA ALA A 54 -21.98 0.48 -15.37
C ALA A 54 -22.54 1.28 -14.16
N PRO A 55 -23.84 1.65 -14.16
CA PRO A 55 -24.44 2.46 -13.11
C PRO A 55 -24.42 1.73 -11.77
N GLY A 56 -24.12 2.44 -10.68
CA GLY A 56 -24.12 1.89 -9.32
C GLY A 56 -23.04 0.85 -9.05
N HIS A 57 -21.99 0.78 -9.87
CA HIS A 57 -20.89 -0.18 -9.70
C HIS A 57 -19.63 0.49 -9.14
N GLU A 58 -18.96 -0.24 -8.26
CA GLU A 58 -17.58 -0.04 -7.82
C GLU A 58 -16.77 -1.23 -8.38
N SER A 59 -15.68 -0.98 -9.09
CA SER A 59 -14.91 -2.03 -9.76
C SER A 59 -13.46 -1.63 -9.99
N TYR A 60 -12.61 -2.61 -10.27
CA TYR A 60 -11.22 -2.36 -10.66
C TYR A 60 -11.00 -2.87 -12.07
N GLY A 61 -10.20 -2.15 -12.84
CA GLY A 61 -9.75 -2.58 -14.15
C GLY A 61 -8.24 -2.55 -14.25
N CYS A 62 -7.70 -3.49 -15.01
CA CYS A 62 -6.27 -3.66 -15.21
C CYS A 62 -5.94 -3.64 -16.71
N GLN A 63 -4.72 -3.20 -17.00
CA GLN A 63 -4.09 -3.33 -18.31
C GLN A 63 -2.57 -3.39 -18.13
N LEU A 64 -1.93 -4.33 -18.81
CA LEU A 64 -0.48 -4.48 -18.81
C LEU A 64 0.12 -3.79 -20.02
N PHE A 65 1.24 -3.10 -19.79
CA PHE A 65 1.98 -2.36 -20.80
C PHE A 65 3.42 -2.85 -20.84
N THR A 66 4.07 -2.67 -21.99
CA THR A 66 5.51 -2.87 -22.13
C THR A 66 6.19 -1.50 -22.14
N ALA A 67 7.19 -1.30 -21.28
CA ALA A 67 8.02 -0.10 -21.29
C ALA A 67 8.83 0.01 -22.58
N PRO A 68 9.28 1.22 -22.95
CA PRO A 68 10.13 1.41 -24.13
C PRO A 68 11.36 0.47 -24.13
N PRO A 69 11.81 -0.01 -25.31
CA PRO A 69 12.92 -0.96 -25.42
C PRO A 69 14.28 -0.37 -24.97
N GLU A 70 14.39 0.93 -24.82
CA GLU A 70 15.54 1.63 -24.26
C GLU A 70 15.50 1.78 -22.72
N GLY A 71 14.35 1.49 -22.09
CA GLY A 71 14.11 1.75 -20.68
C GLY A 71 13.85 3.24 -20.39
N LEU A 72 13.68 3.59 -19.12
CA LEU A 72 13.41 4.97 -18.69
C LEU A 72 14.21 5.31 -17.42
N PHE A 73 14.54 6.59 -17.26
CA PHE A 73 15.01 7.18 -16.00
C PHE A 73 14.02 8.25 -15.58
N VAL A 74 12.95 7.80 -14.92
CA VAL A 74 11.78 8.61 -14.59
C VAL A 74 12.11 9.60 -13.49
N ASN A 75 12.08 10.89 -13.80
CA ASN A 75 12.36 11.96 -12.83
C ASN A 75 11.11 12.76 -12.45
N ARG A 76 9.98 12.54 -13.13
CA ARG A 76 8.70 13.18 -12.82
C ARG A 76 7.56 12.31 -13.32
N GLU A 77 6.44 12.36 -12.61
CA GLU A 77 5.18 11.74 -13.00
C GLU A 77 4.06 12.79 -13.01
N GLU A 78 3.12 12.65 -13.94
CA GLU A 78 1.83 13.32 -13.87
C GLU A 78 0.71 12.29 -14.05
N VAL A 79 -0.33 12.42 -13.22
CA VAL A 79 -1.47 11.50 -13.20
C VAL A 79 -2.77 12.30 -13.35
N ARG A 80 -3.62 11.92 -14.30
CA ARG A 80 -4.99 12.45 -14.42
C ARG A 80 -5.94 11.34 -14.80
N PHE A 81 -7.14 11.40 -14.26
CA PHE A 81 -8.22 10.49 -14.62
C PHE A 81 -9.56 11.23 -14.61
N GLY A 82 -10.48 10.78 -15.45
CA GLY A 82 -11.79 11.38 -15.61
C GLY A 82 -12.74 11.11 -14.43
N PRO A 83 -13.90 11.80 -14.39
CA PRO A 83 -14.95 11.54 -13.40
C PRO A 83 -15.31 10.05 -13.33
N GLY A 84 -15.43 9.52 -12.12
CA GLY A 84 -15.66 8.10 -11.88
C GLY A 84 -14.41 7.28 -11.62
N GLY A 85 -13.21 7.79 -11.90
CA GLY A 85 -11.98 7.23 -11.37
C GLY A 85 -11.80 7.65 -9.90
N HIS A 86 -11.40 6.71 -9.06
CA HIS A 86 -11.15 6.94 -7.64
C HIS A 86 -9.64 7.04 -7.35
N HIS A 87 -8.87 6.05 -7.80
CA HIS A 87 -7.41 6.10 -7.83
C HIS A 87 -6.86 5.32 -9.03
N VAL A 88 -5.60 5.58 -9.37
CA VAL A 88 -4.88 4.83 -10.41
C VAL A 88 -3.45 4.58 -9.98
N LEU A 89 -3.00 3.33 -10.11
CA LEU A 89 -1.68 2.87 -9.70
C LEU A 89 -0.96 2.22 -10.88
N LEU A 90 0.35 2.43 -10.94
CA LEU A 90 1.25 1.76 -11.86
C LEU A 90 2.20 0.88 -11.06
N TYR A 91 2.19 -0.42 -11.33
CA TYR A 91 3.02 -1.41 -10.65
C TYR A 91 4.14 -1.91 -11.56
N ARG A 92 5.28 -2.22 -10.93
CA ARG A 92 6.31 -3.08 -11.54
C ARG A 92 5.90 -4.54 -11.39
N THR A 93 6.12 -5.32 -12.44
CA THR A 93 5.87 -6.77 -12.43
C THR A 93 7.17 -7.55 -12.66
N PRO A 94 7.26 -8.83 -12.25
CA PRO A 94 8.38 -9.69 -12.60
C PRO A 94 8.30 -10.26 -14.02
N TYR A 95 7.18 -10.04 -14.74
CA TYR A 95 6.95 -10.62 -16.06
C TYR A 95 7.97 -10.10 -17.08
N LYS A 96 8.39 -10.99 -17.99
CA LYS A 96 9.31 -10.66 -19.09
C LYS A 96 8.58 -10.31 -20.39
N GLU A 97 7.34 -10.76 -20.50
CA GLU A 97 6.41 -10.48 -21.58
C GLU A 97 5.00 -10.42 -20.98
N ILE A 98 4.06 -9.78 -21.67
CA ILE A 98 2.68 -9.68 -21.18
C ILE A 98 2.08 -11.11 -21.12
N PRO A 99 1.71 -11.62 -19.93
CA PRO A 99 1.14 -12.95 -19.77
C PRO A 99 -0.25 -13.05 -20.43
N THR A 100 -0.62 -14.26 -20.85
CA THR A 100 -1.94 -14.56 -21.43
C THR A 100 -2.92 -15.22 -20.45
N THR A 101 -2.48 -15.41 -19.20
CA THR A 101 -3.27 -15.97 -18.10
C THR A 101 -2.96 -15.22 -16.81
N ASN A 102 -3.97 -15.00 -15.97
CA ASN A 102 -3.78 -14.42 -14.64
C ASN A 102 -3.23 -15.45 -13.63
N GLU A 103 -2.99 -15.04 -12.39
CA GLU A 103 -2.49 -15.92 -11.31
C GLU A 103 -3.51 -16.99 -10.87
N LEU A 104 -4.77 -16.89 -11.29
CA LEU A 104 -5.79 -17.92 -11.11
C LEU A 104 -5.81 -18.96 -12.25
N GLY A 105 -4.94 -18.78 -13.26
CA GLY A 105 -4.87 -19.65 -14.44
C GLY A 105 -5.95 -19.39 -15.49
N GLU A 106 -6.68 -18.28 -15.37
CA GLU A 106 -7.75 -17.92 -16.29
C GLU A 106 -7.17 -17.20 -17.52
N PRO A 107 -7.56 -17.59 -18.75
CA PRO A 107 -7.14 -16.88 -19.96
C PRO A 107 -7.65 -15.43 -19.99
N VAL A 108 -6.77 -14.49 -20.32
CA VAL A 108 -7.09 -13.06 -20.39
C VAL A 108 -6.20 -12.36 -21.43
N ASP A 109 -6.77 -11.42 -22.18
CA ASP A 109 -5.99 -10.50 -23.01
C ASP A 109 -5.45 -9.36 -22.12
N ALA A 110 -4.33 -9.65 -21.45
CA ALA A 110 -3.80 -8.76 -20.42
C ALA A 110 -3.27 -7.42 -20.98
N GLY A 111 -2.98 -7.36 -22.30
CA GLY A 111 -2.57 -6.13 -22.99
C GLY A 111 -3.71 -5.16 -23.28
N ALA A 112 -4.96 -5.64 -23.20
CA ALA A 112 -6.17 -4.83 -23.25
C ALA A 112 -6.72 -4.59 -21.84
N PHE A 113 -7.64 -3.62 -21.73
CA PHE A 113 -8.45 -3.47 -20.51
C PHE A 113 -9.17 -4.78 -20.20
N HIS A 114 -9.08 -5.21 -18.94
CA HIS A 114 -9.80 -6.37 -18.42
C HIS A 114 -10.25 -6.13 -16.98
N ASP A 115 -11.29 -6.88 -16.57
CA ASP A 115 -11.77 -6.86 -15.20
C ASP A 115 -10.66 -7.27 -14.24
N CYS A 116 -10.56 -6.52 -13.15
CA CYS A 116 -9.57 -6.70 -12.12
C CYS A 116 -10.17 -6.59 -10.73
N SER A 117 -11.49 -6.80 -10.61
CA SER A 117 -12.26 -6.52 -9.40
C SER A 117 -11.86 -7.35 -8.17
N ALA A 118 -11.14 -8.46 -8.37
CA ALA A 118 -10.51 -9.20 -7.26
C ALA A 118 -9.28 -8.49 -6.65
N GLY A 119 -8.80 -7.41 -7.29
CA GLY A 119 -7.61 -6.66 -6.94
C GLY A 119 -6.43 -6.98 -7.86
N ALA A 120 -5.70 -5.95 -8.30
CA ALA A 120 -4.54 -6.07 -9.18
C ALA A 120 -3.51 -7.07 -8.67
N THR A 121 -3.21 -7.02 -7.38
CA THR A 121 -2.20 -7.87 -6.74
C THR A 121 -2.71 -9.30 -6.50
N ALA A 122 -4.03 -9.53 -6.50
CA ALA A 122 -4.63 -10.85 -6.44
C ALA A 122 -4.57 -11.59 -7.78
N LEU A 123 -4.65 -10.85 -8.89
CA LEU A 123 -4.69 -11.41 -10.24
C LEU A 123 -3.33 -11.40 -10.94
N TRP A 124 -2.39 -10.57 -10.50
CA TRP A 124 -1.09 -10.35 -11.14
C TRP A 124 0.04 -10.29 -10.13
N LYS A 125 1.20 -10.82 -10.51
CA LYS A 125 2.44 -10.63 -9.74
C LYS A 125 2.89 -9.18 -9.85
N VAL A 126 3.03 -8.54 -8.69
CA VAL A 126 3.64 -7.21 -8.56
C VAL A 126 4.82 -7.29 -7.61
N ASN A 127 5.87 -6.53 -7.92
CA ASN A 127 7.06 -6.44 -7.06
C ASN A 127 7.22 -5.05 -6.42
N GLY A 128 6.34 -4.10 -6.74
CA GLY A 128 6.30 -2.77 -6.11
C GLY A 128 5.43 -1.78 -6.88
N VAL A 129 5.11 -0.67 -6.24
CA VAL A 129 4.46 0.49 -6.87
C VAL A 129 5.53 1.37 -7.52
N LEU A 130 5.29 1.75 -8.77
CA LEU A 130 6.15 2.61 -9.58
C LEU A 130 5.66 4.06 -9.61
N GLY A 131 4.34 4.24 -9.56
CA GLY A 131 3.68 5.52 -9.75
C GLY A 131 2.17 5.40 -9.54
N GLY A 132 1.48 6.51 -9.77
CA GLY A 132 0.05 6.64 -9.63
C GLY A 132 -0.37 7.72 -8.63
N SER A 133 -1.67 7.83 -8.43
CA SER A 133 -2.30 8.71 -7.46
C SER A 133 -3.42 7.98 -6.74
N GLU A 134 -3.36 7.97 -5.42
CA GLU A 134 -4.38 7.45 -4.49
C GLU A 134 -5.54 8.45 -4.27
N SER A 135 -5.56 9.57 -4.99
CA SER A 135 -6.61 10.59 -4.83
C SER A 135 -6.94 11.26 -6.16
N PHE A 136 -8.22 11.59 -6.36
CA PHE A 136 -8.67 12.32 -7.54
C PHE A 136 -8.02 13.71 -7.60
N GLY A 137 -7.29 14.00 -8.69
CA GLY A 137 -6.53 15.25 -8.84
C GLY A 137 -5.30 15.36 -7.92
N GLY A 138 -4.92 14.28 -7.24
CA GLY A 138 -3.73 14.23 -6.38
C GLY A 138 -2.41 14.35 -7.15
N THR A 139 -1.34 14.66 -6.41
CA THR A 139 0.04 14.61 -6.91
C THR A 139 0.48 13.17 -7.08
N GLY A 140 1.20 12.87 -8.17
CA GLY A 140 1.77 11.55 -8.41
C GLY A 140 2.79 11.16 -7.34
N LEU A 141 3.02 9.86 -7.15
CA LEU A 141 3.95 9.34 -6.16
C LEU A 141 5.37 9.88 -6.35
N LEU A 142 5.79 10.06 -7.61
CA LEU A 142 7.13 10.55 -7.98
C LEU A 142 7.21 12.07 -8.10
N ASP A 143 6.25 12.81 -7.55
CA ASP A 143 6.34 14.27 -7.50
C ASP A 143 7.54 14.72 -6.64
N GLN A 144 8.18 15.82 -7.05
CA GLN A 144 9.30 16.45 -6.34
C GLN A 144 10.60 15.63 -6.17
N LEU A 145 10.87 14.65 -7.04
CA LEU A 145 12.22 14.10 -7.14
C LEU A 145 13.24 15.25 -7.38
N PRO A 146 14.35 15.31 -6.63
CA PRO A 146 15.37 16.35 -6.85
C PRO A 146 15.99 16.27 -8.25
N GLU A 147 16.59 17.38 -8.70
CA GLU A 147 17.28 17.44 -9.99
C GLU A 147 18.33 16.33 -10.11
N GLY A 148 18.31 15.61 -11.23
CA GLY A 148 19.20 14.48 -11.51
C GLY A 148 18.88 13.19 -10.75
N VAL A 149 17.82 13.15 -9.94
CA VAL A 149 17.36 11.93 -9.29
C VAL A 149 16.26 11.29 -10.13
N ALA A 150 16.37 9.98 -10.40
CA ALA A 150 15.42 9.28 -11.25
C ALA A 150 15.21 7.82 -10.85
N VAL A 151 13.97 7.34 -11.01
CA VAL A 151 13.60 5.93 -10.87
C VAL A 151 13.86 5.22 -12.21
N ALA A 152 14.72 4.21 -12.21
CA ALA A 152 15.04 3.45 -13.42
C ALA A 152 13.93 2.42 -13.74
N ILE A 153 13.49 2.33 -14.99
CA ILE A 153 12.62 1.27 -15.51
C ILE A 153 13.41 0.53 -16.57
N GLU A 154 13.50 -0.78 -16.42
CA GLU A 154 14.28 -1.63 -17.31
C GLU A 154 13.70 -1.64 -18.74
N PRO A 155 14.56 -1.75 -19.76
CA PRO A 155 14.17 -2.01 -21.14
C PRO A 155 13.08 -3.08 -21.27
N GLY A 156 11.95 -2.72 -21.88
CA GLY A 156 10.86 -3.66 -22.13
C GLY A 156 10.19 -4.23 -20.88
N ALA A 157 10.37 -3.61 -19.71
CA ALA A 157 9.69 -4.05 -18.48
C ALA A 157 8.18 -4.11 -18.66
N VAL A 158 7.54 -5.14 -18.12
CA VAL A 158 6.08 -5.25 -18.09
C VAL A 158 5.56 -4.50 -16.87
N LEU A 159 4.71 -3.51 -17.10
CA LEU A 159 4.08 -2.68 -16.08
C LEU A 159 2.59 -2.97 -16.04
N LEU A 160 1.99 -2.93 -14.86
CA LEU A 160 0.56 -3.12 -14.65
C LEU A 160 -0.06 -1.80 -14.21
N MET A 161 -0.98 -1.26 -15.01
CA MET A 161 -1.84 -0.16 -14.58
C MET A 161 -3.12 -0.74 -13.99
N SER A 162 -3.50 -0.28 -12.80
CA SER A 162 -4.76 -0.61 -12.13
C SER A 162 -5.51 0.66 -11.82
N THR A 163 -6.79 0.73 -12.18
CA THR A 163 -7.67 1.85 -11.82
C THR A 163 -8.86 1.33 -11.04
N HIS A 164 -9.17 2.01 -9.95
CA HIS A 164 -10.40 1.81 -9.20
C HIS A 164 -11.44 2.80 -9.70
N TYR A 165 -12.62 2.27 -10.02
CA TYR A 165 -13.75 3.01 -10.54
C TYR A 165 -14.91 3.01 -9.56
N LEU A 166 -15.59 4.14 -9.45
CA LEU A 166 -16.84 4.30 -8.72
C LEU A 166 -17.83 5.07 -9.59
N ASN A 167 -18.85 4.38 -10.09
CA ASN A 167 -19.97 5.01 -10.79
C ASN A 167 -21.22 5.04 -9.90
N ALA A 168 -21.40 6.13 -9.16
CA ALA A 168 -22.60 6.35 -8.36
C ALA A 168 -23.79 6.94 -9.17
N THR A 169 -23.65 7.10 -10.48
CA THR A 169 -24.66 7.72 -11.36
C THR A 169 -25.64 6.67 -11.90
N PRO A 170 -26.80 7.06 -12.48
CA PRO A 170 -27.76 6.13 -13.07
C PRO A 170 -27.46 5.74 -14.52
N ALA A 171 -26.33 6.18 -15.09
CA ALA A 171 -25.94 5.91 -16.47
C ALA A 171 -24.50 5.38 -16.53
N ASP A 172 -24.16 4.71 -17.63
CA ASP A 172 -22.77 4.32 -17.89
C ASP A 172 -21.89 5.57 -17.93
N ILE A 173 -20.70 5.46 -17.37
CA ILE A 173 -19.66 6.49 -17.48
C ILE A 173 -18.43 5.92 -18.16
N GLU A 174 -17.78 6.73 -18.97
CA GLU A 174 -16.45 6.41 -19.50
C GLU A 174 -15.40 7.10 -18.64
N VAL A 175 -14.42 6.33 -18.18
CA VAL A 175 -13.31 6.82 -17.35
C VAL A 175 -12.02 6.65 -18.13
N ASP A 176 -11.41 7.76 -18.56
CA ASP A 176 -10.07 7.82 -19.17
C ASP A 176 -9.04 8.12 -18.08
N SER A 177 -8.11 7.19 -17.85
CA SER A 177 -7.02 7.32 -16.88
C SER A 177 -5.68 7.37 -17.60
N ARG A 178 -4.82 8.32 -17.22
CA ARG A 178 -3.52 8.57 -17.85
C ARG A 178 -2.44 8.80 -16.82
N ILE A 179 -1.30 8.16 -17.06
CA ILE A 179 -0.05 8.36 -16.33
C ILE A 179 1.02 8.75 -17.34
N ASN A 180 1.57 9.96 -17.21
CA ASN A 180 2.77 10.38 -17.92
C ASN A 180 3.98 10.14 -17.04
N LEU A 181 4.95 9.36 -17.54
CA LEU A 181 6.27 9.25 -16.94
C LEU A 181 7.25 10.05 -17.78
N TYR A 182 7.82 11.12 -17.21
CA TYR A 182 8.87 11.91 -17.86
C TYR A 182 10.23 11.33 -17.51
N SER A 183 11.13 11.26 -18.49
CA SER A 183 12.45 10.67 -18.37
C SER A 183 13.55 11.69 -18.66
N ILE A 184 14.66 11.58 -17.94
CA ILE A 184 15.91 12.28 -18.26
C ILE A 184 16.90 11.34 -18.96
N PRO A 185 17.88 11.88 -19.73
CA PRO A 185 18.99 11.09 -20.25
C PRO A 185 19.79 10.42 -19.14
N ARG A 186 20.31 9.21 -19.38
CA ARG A 186 21.15 8.48 -18.41
C ARG A 186 22.31 9.33 -17.86
N ASP A 187 22.96 10.09 -18.74
CA ASP A 187 24.13 10.93 -18.38
C ASP A 187 23.76 12.09 -17.45
N ASN A 188 22.47 12.43 -17.33
CA ASN A 188 21.97 13.45 -16.41
C ASN A 188 21.55 12.87 -15.05
N VAL A 189 21.56 11.54 -14.88
CA VAL A 189 21.18 10.89 -13.62
C VAL A 189 22.36 10.92 -12.65
N VAL A 190 22.21 11.70 -11.57
CA VAL A 190 23.16 11.85 -10.47
C VAL A 190 22.96 10.77 -9.40
N ALA A 191 21.72 10.38 -9.14
CA ALA A 191 21.40 9.27 -8.24
C ALA A 191 20.15 8.52 -8.72
N GLU A 192 20.17 7.20 -8.58
CA GLU A 192 18.95 6.41 -8.79
C GLU A 192 18.07 6.49 -7.54
N ALA A 193 16.77 6.70 -7.74
CA ALA A 193 15.76 6.59 -6.71
C ALA A 193 15.19 5.17 -6.67
N GLY A 194 14.92 4.70 -5.45
CA GLY A 194 14.05 3.56 -5.20
C GLY A 194 12.68 4.02 -4.73
N VAL A 195 11.75 3.07 -4.63
CA VAL A 195 10.45 3.29 -4.00
C VAL A 195 10.33 2.34 -2.81
N LEU A 196 10.18 2.89 -1.61
CA LEU A 196 9.82 2.09 -0.44
C LEU A 196 8.46 1.47 -0.72
N TYR A 197 8.34 0.17 -0.49
CA TYR A 197 7.10 -0.59 -0.57
C TYR A 197 7.07 -1.56 0.62
N PHE A 198 6.97 -0.98 1.82
CA PHE A 198 6.92 -1.77 3.05
C PHE A 198 5.50 -2.29 3.25
N ASP A 199 5.34 -3.61 3.24
CA ASP A 199 4.08 -4.27 3.52
C ASP A 199 4.19 -5.06 4.83
N ASN A 200 3.31 -4.76 5.78
CA ASN A 200 3.30 -5.46 7.06
C ASN A 200 2.26 -6.60 7.05
N PRO A 201 2.70 -7.87 7.07
CA PRO A 201 1.81 -9.01 6.95
C PRO A 201 1.07 -9.36 8.25
N ILE A 202 1.48 -8.84 9.42
CA ILE A 202 0.92 -9.26 10.72
C ILE A 202 -0.42 -8.59 11.05
N ILE A 203 -1.41 -8.80 10.19
CA ILE A 203 -2.76 -8.23 10.33
C ILE A 203 -3.76 -9.34 10.65
N ARG A 204 -4.44 -9.18 11.79
CA ARG A 204 -5.67 -9.90 12.14
C ARG A 204 -6.53 -8.97 12.98
N VAL A 205 -7.67 -8.57 12.43
CA VAL A 205 -8.71 -7.78 13.11
C VAL A 205 -9.81 -8.75 13.53
N PRO A 206 -10.05 -8.95 14.84
CA PRO A 206 -11.08 -9.87 15.28
C PRO A 206 -12.48 -9.39 14.89
N ALA A 207 -13.42 -10.32 14.77
CA ALA A 207 -14.84 -10.01 14.59
C ALA A 207 -15.32 -8.98 15.62
N HIS A 208 -15.99 -7.93 15.15
CA HIS A 208 -16.49 -6.82 15.97
C HIS A 208 -15.44 -6.19 16.91
N GLY A 209 -14.17 -6.18 16.51
CA GLY A 209 -13.08 -5.73 17.37
C GLY A 209 -12.08 -4.80 16.69
N GLU A 210 -11.03 -4.52 17.44
CA GLU A 210 -9.95 -3.62 17.07
C GLU A 210 -8.64 -4.37 17.03
N SER A 211 -7.73 -3.91 16.18
CA SER A 211 -6.39 -4.47 16.11
C SER A 211 -5.39 -3.42 15.68
N THR A 212 -4.12 -3.76 15.80
CA THR A 212 -3.02 -2.90 15.39
C THR A 212 -1.89 -3.76 14.87
N ALA A 213 -1.48 -3.51 13.62
CA ALA A 213 -0.30 -4.09 13.03
C ALA A 213 0.89 -3.11 13.17
N ARG A 214 2.06 -3.62 13.59
CA ARG A 214 3.29 -2.83 13.73
C ARG A 214 4.47 -3.51 13.08
N MET A 215 5.24 -2.75 12.32
CA MET A 215 6.46 -3.22 11.70
C MET A 215 7.54 -2.15 11.79
N ARG A 216 8.78 -2.59 11.97
CA ARG A 216 9.95 -1.72 11.94
C ARG A 216 10.95 -2.24 10.93
N CYS A 217 11.39 -1.37 10.03
CA CYS A 217 12.41 -1.66 9.03
C CYS A 217 13.72 -0.94 9.35
N PRO A 218 14.85 -1.66 9.52
CA PRO A 218 16.15 -1.02 9.72
C PRO A 218 16.67 -0.38 8.44
N ILE A 219 17.36 0.75 8.59
CA ILE A 219 18.02 1.48 7.50
C ILE A 219 19.53 1.27 7.63
N SER A 220 20.13 0.60 6.64
CA SER A 220 21.54 0.21 6.67
C SER A 220 22.48 1.22 5.99
N LYS A 221 21.94 2.18 5.23
CA LYS A 221 22.68 3.22 4.50
C LYS A 221 21.99 4.56 4.65
N ASP A 222 22.76 5.64 4.53
CA ASP A 222 22.19 6.97 4.48
C ASP A 222 21.30 7.12 3.24
N ILE A 223 20.07 7.60 3.44
CA ILE A 223 19.09 7.85 2.40
C ILE A 223 18.41 9.20 2.62
N SER A 224 17.73 9.67 1.59
CA SER A 224 16.87 10.84 1.59
C SER A 224 15.49 10.44 1.08
N ILE A 225 14.47 10.56 1.92
CA ILE A 225 13.08 10.25 1.59
C ILE A 225 12.43 11.51 1.03
N VAL A 226 11.82 11.40 -0.15
CA VAL A 226 11.22 12.54 -0.86
C VAL A 226 9.77 12.72 -0.44
N SER A 227 9.01 11.64 -0.35
CA SER A 227 7.64 11.66 0.17
C SER A 227 7.26 10.34 0.82
N LEU A 228 6.20 10.34 1.62
CA LEU A 228 5.60 9.14 2.22
C LEU A 228 4.09 9.19 2.10
N GLN A 229 3.50 8.02 1.87
CA GLN A 229 2.06 7.79 1.87
C GLN A 229 1.78 6.42 2.50
N SER A 230 0.65 6.30 3.21
CA SER A 230 0.16 5.00 3.67
C SER A 230 -0.83 4.40 2.69
N HIS A 231 -0.98 3.08 2.74
CA HIS A 231 -2.14 2.39 2.16
C HIS A 231 -2.74 1.41 3.18
N MET A 232 -4.06 1.49 3.37
CA MET A 232 -4.90 0.69 4.28
C MET A 232 -6.27 0.51 3.62
N HIS A 233 -7.02 -0.55 3.98
CA HIS A 233 -8.40 -0.71 3.50
C HIS A 233 -9.41 -0.11 4.49
N SER A 234 -10.69 -0.39 4.26
CA SER A 234 -11.83 0.33 4.84
C SER A 234 -11.99 0.28 6.35
N ARG A 235 -11.31 -0.65 7.04
CA ARG A 235 -11.31 -0.77 8.51
C ARG A 235 -10.18 0.04 9.12
N GLY A 236 -9.29 0.60 8.31
CA GLY A 236 -8.20 1.45 8.75
C GLY A 236 -8.68 2.75 9.40
N VAL A 237 -8.35 2.97 10.66
CA VAL A 237 -8.73 4.18 11.42
C VAL A 237 -7.55 5.10 11.73
N ARG A 238 -6.32 4.59 11.67
CA ARG A 238 -5.11 5.39 11.87
C ARG A 238 -3.87 4.73 11.30
N PHE A 239 -3.04 5.54 10.66
CA PHE A 239 -1.67 5.21 10.30
C PHE A 239 -0.70 6.17 11.00
N ALA A 240 0.45 5.68 11.46
CA ALA A 240 1.54 6.52 11.91
C ALA A 240 2.89 5.87 11.60
N ALA A 241 3.86 6.63 11.08
CA ALA A 241 5.25 6.23 10.92
C ALA A 241 6.18 7.15 11.71
N HIS A 242 7.21 6.54 12.30
CA HIS A 242 8.22 7.17 13.10
C HIS A 242 9.61 6.75 12.65
N LEU A 243 10.56 7.65 12.79
CA LEU A 243 11.97 7.35 12.69
C LEU A 243 12.53 7.09 14.10
N ALA A 244 13.13 5.92 14.31
CA ALA A 244 13.73 5.49 15.58
C ALA A 244 15.21 5.12 15.39
N GLY A 245 15.96 4.97 16.49
CA GLY A 245 17.37 4.55 16.45
C GLY A 245 18.36 5.68 16.14
N GLY A 246 19.56 5.34 15.67
CA GLY A 246 20.61 6.32 15.33
C GLY A 246 21.10 7.21 16.50
N GLY A 247 20.94 6.75 17.75
CA GLY A 247 21.29 7.53 18.95
C GLY A 247 20.25 8.58 19.37
N ALA A 248 19.10 8.64 18.69
CA ALA A 248 18.00 9.52 19.08
C ALA A 248 17.38 9.08 20.43
N ALA A 249 17.08 10.05 21.29
CA ALA A 249 16.50 9.79 22.61
C ALA A 249 15.05 9.28 22.55
N ALA A 250 14.31 9.63 21.50
CA ALA A 250 12.93 9.21 21.27
C ALA A 250 12.62 9.10 19.77
N PRO A 251 11.66 8.25 19.37
CA PRO A 251 11.19 8.19 17.99
C PRO A 251 10.56 9.53 17.54
N ALA A 252 10.86 9.97 16.32
CA ALA A 252 10.29 11.16 15.72
C ALA A 252 9.18 10.78 14.73
N GLN A 253 7.97 11.31 14.87
CA GLN A 253 6.88 11.05 13.91
C GLN A 253 7.19 11.74 12.58
N ILE A 254 7.22 10.97 11.49
CA ILE A 254 7.52 11.46 10.14
C ILE A 254 6.28 11.45 9.23
N TYR A 255 5.25 10.68 9.57
CA TYR A 255 4.00 10.61 8.83
C TYR A 255 2.84 10.16 9.72
N SER A 256 1.63 10.68 9.51
CA SER A 256 0.41 10.11 10.09
C SER A 256 -0.83 10.51 9.30
N THR A 257 -1.84 9.65 9.31
CA THR A 257 -3.17 9.93 8.77
C THR A 257 -4.24 9.17 9.56
N THR A 258 -5.48 9.63 9.48
CA THR A 258 -6.68 8.93 9.97
C THR A 258 -7.65 8.56 8.84
N THR A 259 -7.26 8.78 7.58
CA THR A 259 -8.05 8.39 6.40
C THR A 259 -7.32 7.28 5.63
N TRP A 260 -8.09 6.25 5.26
CA TRP A 260 -7.64 5.14 4.41
C TRP A 260 -7.94 5.38 2.93
N LYS A 261 -9.01 6.13 2.63
CA LYS A 261 -9.59 6.24 1.28
C LYS A 261 -8.78 7.13 0.35
N GLU A 262 -8.29 8.24 0.88
CA GLU A 262 -7.47 9.23 0.17
C GLU A 262 -6.37 9.72 1.13
N PRO A 263 -5.39 8.85 1.44
CA PRO A 263 -4.34 9.17 2.40
C PRO A 263 -3.48 10.31 1.85
N PRO A 264 -3.27 11.41 2.61
CA PRO A 264 -2.46 12.52 2.14
C PRO A 264 -1.02 12.05 1.91
N VAL A 265 -0.38 12.59 0.88
CA VAL A 265 1.06 12.42 0.65
C VAL A 265 1.81 13.43 1.52
N ALA A 266 2.71 12.97 2.39
CA ALA A 266 3.65 13.85 3.06
C ALA A 266 4.86 14.06 2.16
N ILE A 267 5.05 15.29 1.70
CA ILE A 267 6.15 15.71 0.86
C ILE A 267 7.23 16.38 1.73
N PHE A 268 8.50 16.02 1.53
CA PHE A 268 9.62 16.58 2.27
C PHE A 268 10.46 17.49 1.37
N ASN A 269 10.53 18.78 1.72
CA ASN A 269 11.37 19.76 1.04
C ASN A 269 12.13 20.63 2.08
N PRO A 270 13.45 20.42 2.29
CA PRO A 270 14.29 19.44 1.60
C PRO A 270 13.89 17.98 1.93
N PRO A 271 14.29 16.98 1.11
CA PRO A 271 14.07 15.56 1.40
C PRO A 271 14.52 15.18 2.82
N LEU A 272 13.76 14.29 3.46
CA LEU A 272 14.03 13.83 4.82
C LEU A 272 15.27 12.95 4.85
N ALA A 273 16.35 13.47 5.42
CA ALA A 273 17.57 12.71 5.66
C ALA A 273 17.33 11.63 6.72
N VAL A 274 17.70 10.39 6.40
CA VAL A 274 17.70 9.25 7.30
C VAL A 274 19.09 8.63 7.29
N THR A 275 19.66 8.49 8.48
CA THR A 275 21.03 7.99 8.68
C THR A 275 21.06 6.48 8.89
N ALA A 276 22.13 5.85 8.45
CA ALA A 276 22.40 4.44 8.71
C ALA A 276 22.34 4.13 10.22
N GLY A 277 21.68 3.03 10.58
CA GLY A 277 21.42 2.64 11.96
C GLY A 277 20.14 3.22 12.56
N GLN A 278 19.41 4.07 11.83
CA GLN A 278 18.01 4.37 12.13
C GLN A 278 17.08 3.28 11.59
N ALA A 279 15.81 3.36 11.95
CA ALA A 279 14.76 2.47 11.49
C ALA A 279 13.45 3.23 11.32
N ILE A 280 12.67 2.83 10.30
CA ILE A 280 11.31 3.33 10.12
C ILE A 280 10.37 2.34 10.80
N GLU A 281 9.69 2.78 11.86
CA GLU A 281 8.64 2.03 12.53
C GLU A 281 7.28 2.60 12.17
N TYR A 282 6.36 1.77 11.69
CA TYR A 282 5.01 2.20 11.39
C TYR A 282 3.94 1.29 11.98
N ARG A 283 2.77 1.89 12.17
CA ARG A 283 1.61 1.33 12.83
C ARG A 283 0.37 1.60 12.00
N CYS A 284 -0.42 0.55 11.76
CA CYS A 284 -1.77 0.60 11.21
C CYS A 284 -2.75 0.13 12.28
N SER A 285 -3.76 0.96 12.60
CA SER A 285 -4.83 0.62 13.54
C SER A 285 -6.13 0.41 12.80
N TYR A 286 -6.89 -0.61 13.22
CA TYR A 286 -8.12 -1.03 12.56
C TYR A 286 -9.29 -1.13 13.53
N GLN A 287 -10.50 -0.95 13.02
CA GLN A 287 -11.75 -1.24 13.70
C GLN A 287 -12.70 -1.94 12.74
N SER A 288 -13.12 -3.17 13.06
CA SER A 288 -14.03 -3.96 12.25
C SER A 288 -15.40 -4.08 12.92
N THR A 289 -16.46 -3.88 12.15
CA THR A 289 -17.83 -4.20 12.55
C THR A 289 -18.31 -5.54 12.01
N GLU A 290 -17.45 -6.28 11.31
CA GLU A 290 -17.82 -7.54 10.66
C GLU A 290 -17.95 -8.70 11.66
N PRO A 291 -18.81 -9.70 11.38
CA PRO A 291 -18.97 -10.89 12.21
C PRO A 291 -17.89 -11.95 12.00
N ARG A 292 -16.77 -11.60 11.35
CA ARG A 292 -15.64 -12.48 11.09
C ARG A 292 -14.32 -11.77 11.35
N ASP A 293 -13.26 -12.56 11.48
CA ASP A 293 -11.91 -12.02 11.45
C ASP A 293 -11.60 -11.48 10.04
N VAL A 294 -10.91 -10.34 10.01
CA VAL A 294 -10.33 -9.75 8.79
C VAL A 294 -8.82 -9.89 8.88
N ILE A 295 -8.18 -10.42 7.83
CA ILE A 295 -6.74 -10.70 7.81
C ILE A 295 -6.04 -9.85 6.75
N ARG A 296 -4.71 -9.95 6.68
CA ARG A 296 -3.95 -9.38 5.55
C ARG A 296 -4.41 -10.02 4.25
N GLY A 297 -4.70 -9.22 3.24
CA GLY A 297 -5.11 -9.72 1.93
C GLY A 297 -5.10 -8.63 0.88
N LEU A 298 -5.41 -9.03 -0.35
CA LEU A 298 -5.23 -8.19 -1.53
C LEU A 298 -6.55 -7.58 -2.02
N GLY A 299 -7.69 -8.14 -1.59
CA GLY A 299 -9.02 -7.65 -1.93
C GLY A 299 -9.59 -6.70 -0.88
N GLU A 300 -10.69 -6.04 -1.26
CA GLU A 300 -11.37 -5.02 -0.43
C GLU A 300 -11.99 -5.58 0.87
N ALA A 301 -12.26 -6.89 0.88
CA ALA A 301 -12.78 -7.59 2.05
C ALA A 301 -11.69 -7.85 3.11
N ASP A 302 -10.42 -7.72 2.73
CA ASP A 302 -9.26 -7.93 3.59
C ASP A 302 -8.64 -6.58 4.02
N GLU A 303 -7.46 -6.61 4.64
CA GLU A 303 -6.73 -5.42 5.04
C GLU A 303 -5.28 -5.39 4.56
N MET A 304 -4.73 -4.18 4.49
CA MET A 304 -3.32 -3.91 4.18
C MET A 304 -2.72 -2.90 5.14
N CYS A 305 -1.40 -2.96 5.31
CA CYS A 305 -0.64 -2.04 6.14
C CYS A 305 0.66 -1.66 5.43
N GLN A 306 0.59 -0.64 4.59
CA GLN A 306 1.69 -0.29 3.70
C GLN A 306 2.22 1.13 3.94
N LEU A 307 3.55 1.27 3.84
CA LEU A 307 4.24 2.55 3.77
C LEU A 307 4.97 2.63 2.43
N ILE A 308 4.65 3.64 1.63
CA ILE A 308 5.13 3.79 0.26
C ILE A 308 5.78 5.16 0.10
N GLY A 309 6.88 5.25 -0.63
CA GLY A 309 7.49 6.55 -0.92
C GLY A 309 8.82 6.51 -1.67
N PRO A 310 9.07 7.44 -2.60
CA PRO A 310 10.36 7.57 -3.26
C PRO A 310 11.47 7.99 -2.29
N TYR A 311 12.65 7.41 -2.47
CA TYR A 311 13.86 7.74 -1.73
C TYR A 311 15.10 7.59 -2.62
N TYR A 312 16.23 8.18 -2.21
CA TYR A 312 17.51 8.03 -2.89
C TYR A 312 18.69 8.15 -1.89
N PRO A 313 19.88 7.61 -2.20
CA PRO A 313 20.18 6.70 -3.30
C PRO A 313 19.48 5.34 -3.15
N ARG A 314 19.17 4.70 -4.28
CA ARG A 314 18.47 3.41 -4.32
C ARG A 314 19.28 2.30 -3.66
N ASP A 315 18.59 1.50 -2.83
CA ASP A 315 19.02 0.18 -2.39
C ASP A 315 17.86 -0.81 -2.62
N MET A 316 17.99 -1.70 -3.59
CA MET A 316 16.92 -2.66 -3.93
C MET A 316 16.43 -3.48 -2.74
N ARG A 317 17.28 -3.73 -1.74
CA ARG A 317 16.89 -4.49 -0.54
C ARG A 317 15.96 -3.66 0.33
N LEU A 318 16.24 -2.36 0.44
CA LEU A 318 15.42 -1.45 1.22
C LEU A 318 14.03 -1.26 0.61
N GLU A 319 13.82 -1.44 -0.70
CA GLU A 319 12.48 -1.28 -1.30
C GLU A 319 11.44 -2.19 -0.64
N ALA A 320 11.79 -3.44 -0.33
CA ALA A 320 10.89 -4.43 0.30
C ALA A 320 11.27 -4.77 1.75
N CYS A 321 12.06 -3.92 2.42
CA CYS A 321 12.60 -4.19 3.75
C CYS A 321 13.31 -5.54 3.87
N LEU A 322 14.36 -5.76 3.06
CA LEU A 322 15.13 -7.00 3.01
C LEU A 322 16.51 -6.86 3.66
N ASP A 323 17.03 -7.97 4.19
CA ASP A 323 18.38 -8.08 4.72
C ASP A 323 19.40 -8.36 3.60
N GLU A 324 20.67 -8.53 3.97
CA GLU A 324 21.74 -8.75 2.98
C GLU A 324 21.60 -10.07 2.22
N ASP A 325 20.93 -11.05 2.81
CA ASP A 325 20.65 -12.37 2.24
C ASP A 325 19.36 -12.38 1.38
N GLY A 326 18.64 -11.25 1.32
CA GLY A 326 17.36 -11.12 0.61
C GLY A 326 16.16 -11.66 1.40
N GLY A 327 16.33 -12.01 2.68
CA GLY A 327 15.24 -12.34 3.58
C GLY A 327 14.58 -11.08 4.16
N PRO A 328 13.39 -11.17 4.78
CA PRO A 328 12.74 -10.00 5.39
C PRO A 328 13.62 -9.41 6.50
N ALA A 329 13.98 -8.13 6.48
CA ALA A 329 14.69 -7.44 7.56
C ALA A 329 13.75 -6.88 8.65
N ALA A 330 12.44 -6.96 8.43
CA ALA A 330 11.43 -6.41 9.32
C ALA A 330 11.50 -7.00 10.74
N THR A 331 11.35 -6.15 11.75
CA THR A 331 10.89 -6.55 13.09
C THR A 331 9.36 -6.42 13.12
N TRP A 332 8.65 -7.52 13.31
CA TRP A 332 7.19 -7.54 13.52
C TRP A 332 6.88 -7.43 15.00
N ILE A 333 6.11 -6.42 15.39
CA ILE A 333 5.91 -6.08 16.80
C ILE A 333 4.48 -6.47 17.20
N GLY A 334 4.36 -7.61 17.92
CA GLY A 334 3.10 -8.06 18.48
C GLY A 334 2.50 -7.07 19.49
N ASN A 335 1.22 -7.19 19.78
CA ASN A 335 0.44 -6.34 20.68
C ASN A 335 -0.16 -7.09 21.88
N GLY A 336 0.20 -8.37 22.06
CA GLY A 336 -0.31 -9.21 23.13
C GLY A 336 0.68 -9.38 24.29
N SER A 337 0.54 -10.51 24.98
CA SER A 337 1.31 -10.85 26.18
C SER A 337 2.00 -12.21 26.09
N ALA A 338 1.88 -12.90 24.96
CA ALA A 338 2.53 -14.21 24.80
C ALA A 338 4.05 -14.03 24.80
N THR A 339 4.71 -14.81 25.65
CA THR A 339 6.17 -14.95 25.61
C THR A 339 6.61 -15.52 24.26
N CYS A 340 7.88 -15.32 23.88
CA CYS A 340 8.36 -15.85 22.62
C CYS A 340 8.24 -17.39 22.56
N GLY A 341 8.46 -18.12 23.66
CA GLY A 341 8.25 -19.58 23.72
C GLY A 341 6.79 -20.00 23.49
N GLN A 342 5.81 -19.23 23.99
CA GLN A 342 4.39 -19.44 23.68
C GLN A 342 4.09 -19.14 22.20
N THR A 343 4.68 -18.09 21.65
CA THR A 343 4.56 -17.77 20.21
C THR A 343 5.16 -18.86 19.33
N LEU A 344 6.33 -19.41 19.68
CA LEU A 344 6.93 -20.56 18.99
C LEU A 344 5.99 -21.76 19.01
N SER A 345 5.42 -22.09 20.18
CA SER A 345 4.48 -23.21 20.30
C SER A 345 3.23 -23.00 19.46
N CYS A 346 2.73 -21.76 19.39
CA CYS A 346 1.60 -21.38 18.53
C CYS A 346 1.95 -21.53 17.04
N LEU A 347 3.12 -21.03 16.61
CA LEU A 347 3.58 -21.12 15.22
C LEU A 347 3.78 -22.57 14.75
N MET A 348 4.23 -23.47 15.63
CA MET A 348 4.37 -24.89 15.30
C MET A 348 3.02 -25.60 15.05
N MET A 349 1.94 -25.05 15.60
CA MET A 349 0.59 -25.59 15.42
C MET A 349 -0.18 -24.90 14.29
N ALA A 350 0.31 -23.75 13.81
CA ALA A 350 -0.32 -23.03 12.71
C ALA A 350 -0.16 -23.82 11.39
N PRO A 351 -1.19 -23.80 10.52
CA PRO A 351 -1.04 -24.27 9.15
C PRO A 351 0.00 -23.42 8.38
N PRO A 352 0.52 -23.93 7.26
CA PRO A 352 1.28 -23.13 6.30
C PRO A 352 0.51 -21.86 5.89
N ILE A 353 1.23 -20.76 5.64
CA ILE A 353 0.64 -19.46 5.28
C ILE A 353 -0.22 -19.59 4.01
N GLU A 354 0.19 -20.45 3.08
CA GLU A 354 -0.50 -20.70 1.82
C GLU A 354 -1.89 -21.35 2.02
N GLU A 355 -2.12 -22.05 3.13
CA GLU A 355 -3.39 -22.75 3.40
C GLU A 355 -4.46 -21.82 3.99
N ASP A 356 -4.09 -20.81 4.78
CA ASP A 356 -5.03 -19.94 5.50
C ASP A 356 -4.76 -18.43 5.35
N GLY A 357 -3.91 -18.05 4.39
CA GLY A 357 -3.46 -16.66 4.21
C GLY A 357 -2.55 -16.16 5.35
N GLY A 358 -2.02 -17.07 6.17
CA GLY A 358 -1.24 -16.78 7.37
C GLY A 358 -2.08 -16.33 8.55
N LYS A 359 -3.40 -16.49 8.53
CA LYS A 359 -4.30 -16.04 9.61
C LYS A 359 -3.83 -16.50 10.98
N GLU A 360 -3.55 -17.79 11.15
CA GLU A 360 -3.14 -18.31 12.46
C GLU A 360 -1.66 -17.99 12.75
N ALA A 361 -0.77 -18.13 11.77
CA ALA A 361 0.65 -17.82 11.94
C ALA A 361 0.88 -16.35 12.35
N TRP A 362 0.25 -15.42 11.65
CA TRP A 362 0.30 -14.00 11.97
C TRP A 362 -0.48 -13.66 13.23
N GLY A 363 -1.55 -14.40 13.55
CA GLY A 363 -2.20 -14.34 14.85
C GLY A 363 -1.24 -14.66 16.00
N CYS A 364 -0.38 -15.67 15.86
CA CYS A 364 0.64 -16.01 16.86
C CYS A 364 1.65 -14.87 17.06
N VAL A 365 2.10 -14.23 15.98
CA VAL A 365 3.03 -13.09 16.04
C VAL A 365 2.34 -11.87 16.64
N LEU A 366 1.11 -11.58 16.23
CA LEU A 366 0.32 -10.47 16.76
C LEU A 366 0.10 -10.61 18.28
N ASN A 367 -0.22 -11.81 18.76
CA ASN A 367 -0.40 -12.08 20.18
C ASN A 367 0.90 -12.07 21.00
N SER A 368 2.06 -12.02 20.34
CA SER A 368 3.35 -11.96 21.03
C SER A 368 3.53 -10.63 21.76
N CYS A 369 4.33 -10.68 22.82
CA CYS A 369 4.69 -9.53 23.62
C CYS A 369 5.60 -8.57 22.84
N PRO A 370 5.36 -7.25 22.87
CA PRO A 370 6.22 -6.27 22.19
C PRO A 370 7.69 -6.35 22.59
N GLY A 371 7.98 -6.61 23.88
CA GLY A 371 9.35 -6.75 24.39
C GLY A 371 10.12 -7.94 23.82
N ALA A 372 9.43 -8.93 23.25
CA ALA A 372 10.01 -10.10 22.60
C ALA A 372 10.09 -9.98 21.06
N ALA A 373 9.71 -8.83 20.49
CA ALA A 373 9.54 -8.66 19.04
C ALA A 373 10.77 -9.05 18.21
N GLU A 374 11.98 -8.72 18.67
CA GLU A 374 13.21 -9.10 17.96
C GLU A 374 13.38 -10.61 17.88
N ALA A 375 13.27 -11.31 19.01
CA ALA A 375 13.47 -12.76 19.06
C ALA A 375 12.35 -13.52 18.33
N VAL A 376 11.11 -13.02 18.42
CA VAL A 376 9.99 -13.55 17.62
C VAL A 376 10.24 -13.35 16.13
N SER A 377 10.72 -12.16 15.73
CA SER A 377 10.99 -11.85 14.33
C SER A 377 12.14 -12.68 13.77
N GLU A 378 13.22 -12.89 14.51
CA GLU A 378 14.30 -13.81 14.12
C GLU A 378 13.78 -15.24 13.92
N LEU A 379 12.92 -15.73 14.82
CA LEU A 379 12.32 -17.04 14.70
C LEU A 379 11.44 -17.15 13.44
N VAL A 380 10.55 -16.19 13.23
CA VAL A 380 9.65 -16.14 12.07
C VAL A 380 10.46 -16.06 10.78
N ARG A 381 11.44 -15.15 10.72
CA ARG A 381 12.33 -14.99 9.56
C ARG A 381 13.08 -16.27 9.24
N CYS A 382 13.62 -16.95 10.26
CA CYS A 382 14.31 -18.22 10.04
C CYS A 382 13.39 -19.26 9.41
N ARG A 383 12.14 -19.38 9.88
CA ARG A 383 11.15 -20.29 9.29
C ARG A 383 10.75 -19.88 7.86
N LEU A 384 10.41 -18.62 7.63
CA LEU A 384 10.01 -18.09 6.31
C LEU A 384 11.09 -18.29 5.25
N THR A 385 12.36 -18.11 5.64
CA THR A 385 13.51 -18.30 4.76
C THR A 385 13.98 -19.75 4.69
N ARG A 386 13.24 -20.71 5.26
CA ARG A 386 13.60 -22.13 5.32
C ARG A 386 15.02 -22.36 5.88
N GLY A 387 15.30 -21.73 7.02
CA GLY A 387 16.62 -21.76 7.66
C GLY A 387 17.67 -20.98 6.87
N ARG A 388 17.33 -19.81 6.32
CA ARG A 388 18.18 -19.05 5.39
C ARG A 388 18.64 -19.91 4.20
N GLY A 389 17.70 -20.67 3.65
CA GLY A 389 17.89 -21.57 2.52
C GLY A 389 18.49 -22.93 2.84
N GLN A 390 18.99 -23.17 4.07
CA GLN A 390 19.62 -24.44 4.47
C GLN A 390 18.66 -25.62 4.39
N CYS A 391 17.36 -25.39 4.55
CA CYS A 391 16.30 -26.39 4.49
C CYS A 391 15.47 -26.31 3.21
N SER A 392 15.97 -25.67 2.15
CA SER A 392 15.20 -25.48 0.91
C SER A 392 14.75 -26.79 0.27
N ASN A 393 15.57 -27.85 0.36
CA ASN A 393 15.26 -29.15 -0.21
C ASN A 393 14.23 -29.91 0.63
N GLU A 394 14.40 -29.88 1.95
CA GLU A 394 13.56 -30.58 2.92
C GLU A 394 12.19 -29.92 3.07
N CYS A 395 12.09 -28.63 2.77
CA CYS A 395 10.86 -27.84 2.87
C CYS A 395 10.25 -27.49 1.49
N GLY A 396 10.70 -28.12 0.40
CA GLY A 396 10.21 -27.88 -0.97
C GLY A 396 9.31 -29.00 -1.51
N GLY A 397 8.24 -28.64 -2.24
CA GLY A 397 7.40 -29.59 -2.98
C GLY A 397 6.57 -30.53 -2.10
N GLU A 398 6.43 -31.79 -2.50
CA GLU A 398 5.75 -32.86 -1.74
C GLU A 398 6.56 -33.37 -0.53
N ALA A 399 7.55 -32.59 -0.05
CA ALA A 399 8.42 -33.02 1.03
C ALA A 399 7.62 -33.35 2.30
N LEU A 400 8.07 -34.39 3.00
CA LEU A 400 7.45 -34.80 4.26
C LEU A 400 7.60 -33.67 5.29
N LYS A 401 6.47 -33.22 5.84
CA LYS A 401 6.40 -32.20 6.90
C LYS A 401 7.42 -32.45 8.03
N GLU A 402 7.64 -33.72 8.38
CA GLU A 402 8.61 -34.13 9.40
C GLU A 402 10.07 -33.84 9.03
N ALA A 403 10.45 -34.01 7.77
CA ALA A 403 11.81 -33.73 7.30
C ALA A 403 12.10 -32.22 7.33
N CYS A 404 11.14 -31.41 6.86
CA CYS A 404 11.23 -29.96 6.94
C CYS A 404 11.38 -29.48 8.40
N GLU A 405 10.48 -29.92 9.29
CA GLU A 405 10.54 -29.52 10.71
C GLU A 405 11.83 -29.98 11.40
N THR A 406 12.34 -31.17 11.06
CA THR A 406 13.63 -31.65 11.59
C THR A 406 14.79 -30.76 11.14
N CYS A 407 14.83 -30.38 9.87
CA CYS A 407 15.85 -29.48 9.36
C CYS A 407 15.75 -28.10 10.02
N LEU A 408 14.53 -27.53 10.10
CA LEU A 408 14.30 -26.22 10.71
C LEU A 408 14.66 -26.20 12.20
N ALA A 409 14.41 -27.29 12.94
CA ALA A 409 14.84 -27.41 14.33
C ALA A 409 16.36 -27.31 14.50
N HIS A 410 17.14 -27.74 13.50
CA HIS A 410 18.58 -27.56 13.47
C HIS A 410 18.99 -26.17 12.98
N ALA A 411 18.53 -25.75 11.80
CA ALA A 411 18.92 -24.51 11.16
C ALA A 411 18.49 -23.26 11.95
N CYS A 412 17.35 -23.32 12.64
CA CYS A 412 16.81 -22.22 13.45
C CYS A 412 17.12 -22.35 14.94
N LYS A 413 18.03 -23.25 15.35
CA LYS A 413 18.34 -23.53 16.75
C LYS A 413 18.71 -22.28 17.54
N ASP A 414 19.52 -21.39 16.97
CA ASP A 414 19.95 -20.16 17.66
C ASP A 414 18.80 -19.17 17.84
N ALA A 415 17.95 -19.02 16.83
CA ALA A 415 16.73 -18.20 16.92
C ALA A 415 15.75 -18.77 17.97
N VAL A 416 15.59 -20.10 18.02
CA VAL A 416 14.78 -20.78 19.04
C VAL A 416 15.34 -20.56 20.45
N ASN A 417 16.66 -20.67 20.63
CA ASN A 417 17.29 -20.44 21.92
C ASN A 417 17.13 -18.98 22.37
N ALA A 418 17.39 -18.03 21.48
CA ALA A 418 17.20 -16.60 21.75
C ALA A 418 15.74 -16.29 22.10
N CYS A 419 14.79 -16.90 21.39
CA CYS A 419 13.36 -16.80 21.65
C CYS A 419 13.00 -17.32 23.06
N ASN A 420 13.47 -18.50 23.44
CA ASN A 420 13.20 -19.05 24.78
C ASN A 420 13.80 -18.20 25.92
N CYS A 421 14.85 -17.43 25.64
CA CYS A 421 15.47 -16.50 26.60
C CYS A 421 14.86 -15.09 26.57
N ALA A 422 14.01 -14.76 25.59
CA ALA A 422 13.46 -13.42 25.42
C ALA A 422 12.41 -13.12 26.51
N GLU A 423 12.67 -12.09 27.30
CA GLU A 423 11.76 -11.64 28.33
C GLU A 423 10.66 -10.74 27.74
N CYS A 424 9.42 -10.96 28.15
CA CYS A 424 8.33 -10.01 27.90
C CYS A 424 8.44 -8.86 28.92
N LYS A 425 9.16 -7.81 28.55
CA LYS A 425 9.33 -6.58 29.35
C LYS A 425 8.43 -5.46 28.89
#